data_AF-A0A950CF20-F1
#
_entry.id   AF-A0A950CF20-F1
#
_cell.length_a   1.000
_cell.length_b   1.000
_cell.length_c   1.000
_cell.angle_alpha   90.00
_cell.angle_beta   90.00
_cell.angle_gamma   90.00
#
_symmetry.space_group_name_H-M   'P 1'
#
loop_
_entity.id
_entity.type
_entity.pdbx_description
1 polymer ?
#
loop_
_entity_poly.entity_id
_entity_poly.type
_entity_poly.pdbx_seq_one_letter_code
_entity_poly.pdbx_strand_id
1 'polypeptide(L)'
;MAKASDQRDWTKPAAMAIPKGGYFPDKVEQGRYGPIFPKTPACYGFSIMAKIIPGREPVFYEYAQKIEKTIASQPDALAVLKLHYLRWVLFPIKGDTYFMYQGIFDTDFDKYTEDAVALFGATGI
;
A
#
# COMPACT_ATOMS: atom_id res chain seq x y z
N MET A 1 27.96 23.06 -2.45
CA MET A 1 27.28 22.76 -3.73
C MET A 1 26.11 21.86 -3.42
N ALA A 2 24.87 22.35 -3.53
CA ALA A 2 23.69 21.52 -3.34
C ALA A 2 23.63 20.51 -4.50
N LYS A 3 23.52 19.21 -4.17
CA LYS A 3 23.27 18.15 -5.16
C LYS A 3 22.02 18.54 -5.96
N ALA A 4 22.14 18.56 -7.29
CA ALA A 4 20.98 18.66 -8.17
C ALA A 4 19.96 17.62 -7.72
N SER A 5 18.71 18.05 -7.56
CA SER A 5 17.62 17.19 -7.11
C SER A 5 17.50 15.98 -8.05
N ASP A 6 17.72 14.77 -7.52
CA ASP A 6 17.34 13.48 -8.12
C ASP A 6 15.80 13.33 -8.21
N GLN A 7 15.12 14.35 -8.75
CA GLN A 7 13.70 14.26 -9.05
C GLN A 7 13.55 13.29 -10.20
N ARG A 8 13.09 12.08 -9.89
CA ARG A 8 12.70 11.10 -10.91
C ARG A 8 11.63 11.74 -11.78
N ASP A 9 11.91 11.75 -13.07
CA ASP A 9 10.96 12.18 -14.08
C ASP A 9 9.87 11.12 -14.22
N TRP A 10 8.71 11.35 -13.59
CA TRP A 10 7.57 10.42 -13.59
C TRP A 10 6.97 10.20 -14.98
N THR A 11 7.31 11.05 -15.96
CA THR A 11 6.85 10.92 -17.35
C THR A 11 7.67 9.89 -18.14
N LYS A 12 8.82 9.48 -17.63
CA LYS A 12 9.68 8.48 -18.27
C LYS A 12 9.40 7.09 -17.71
N PRO A 13 9.07 6.10 -18.56
CA PRO A 13 8.91 4.73 -18.10
C PRO A 13 10.17 4.19 -17.42
N ALA A 14 9.99 3.47 -16.32
CA ALA A 14 11.06 2.82 -15.58
C ALA A 14 10.60 1.45 -15.11
N ALA A 15 11.51 0.48 -15.10
CA ALA A 15 11.24 -0.90 -14.69
C ALA A 15 12.38 -1.42 -13.81
N MET A 16 12.03 -2.32 -12.88
CA MET A 16 12.98 -2.98 -12.00
C MET A 16 12.53 -4.43 -11.80
N ALA A 17 13.43 -5.38 -12.04
CA ALA A 17 13.18 -6.77 -11.72
C ALA A 17 13.49 -7.02 -10.24
N ILE A 18 12.50 -7.48 -9.49
CA ILE A 18 12.67 -7.85 -8.08
C ILE A 18 13.03 -9.34 -8.02
N PRO A 19 14.11 -9.72 -7.31
CA PRO A 19 14.54 -11.12 -7.20
C PRO A 19 13.52 -11.96 -6.42
N LYS A 20 13.62 -13.28 -6.57
CA LYS A 20 12.84 -14.23 -5.77
C LYS A 20 13.08 -13.97 -4.28
N GLY A 21 12.01 -13.88 -3.50
CA GLY A 21 12.06 -13.53 -2.08
C GLY A 21 11.92 -12.03 -1.79
N GLY A 22 11.99 -11.16 -2.81
CA GLY A 22 11.62 -9.75 -2.69
C GLY A 22 12.75 -8.79 -2.32
N TYR A 23 13.95 -9.29 -2.01
CA TYR A 23 15.08 -8.46 -1.55
C TYR A 23 16.35 -8.74 -2.35
N PHE A 24 17.15 -7.70 -2.59
CA PHE A 24 18.48 -7.82 -3.16
C PHE A 24 19.45 -8.28 -2.06
N PRO A 25 20.08 -9.47 -2.19
CA PRO A 25 20.88 -10.06 -1.11
C PRO A 25 22.02 -9.17 -0.59
N ASP A 26 22.55 -8.30 -1.45
CA ASP A 26 23.64 -7.35 -1.18
C ASP A 26 23.17 -6.02 -0.57
N LYS A 27 21.86 -5.77 -0.50
CA LYS A 27 21.27 -4.46 -0.10
C LYS A 27 20.11 -4.60 0.88
N VAL A 28 20.14 -5.62 1.72
CA VAL A 28 19.10 -5.84 2.73
C VAL A 28 19.24 -4.80 3.84
N GLU A 29 18.29 -3.87 3.90
CA GLU A 29 18.14 -2.93 5.01
C GLU A 29 17.20 -3.51 6.06
N GLN A 30 17.55 -3.40 7.33
CA GLN A 30 16.74 -3.90 8.44
C GLN A 30 15.88 -2.78 9.01
N GLY A 31 14.57 -3.00 8.99
CA GLY A 31 13.56 -2.17 9.65
C GLY A 31 13.24 -2.65 11.06
N ARG A 32 12.12 -2.18 11.61
CA ARG A 32 11.70 -2.49 12.98
C ARG A 32 11.14 -3.90 13.09
N TYR A 33 10.46 -4.39 12.06
CA TYR A 33 9.80 -5.70 12.04
C TYR A 33 10.48 -6.72 11.11
N GLY A 34 11.54 -6.31 10.41
CA GLY A 34 12.32 -7.18 9.55
C GLY A 34 12.92 -6.44 8.36
N PRO A 35 13.38 -7.17 7.33
CA PRO A 35 13.92 -6.58 6.10
C PRO A 35 12.94 -5.63 5.40
N ILE A 36 13.40 -4.43 5.05
CA ILE A 36 12.63 -3.43 4.29
C ILE A 36 12.68 -3.78 2.80
N PHE A 37 11.50 -3.85 2.17
CA PHE A 37 11.42 -4.11 0.73
C PHE A 37 12.08 -2.97 -0.06
N PRO A 38 12.80 -3.27 -1.15
CA PRO A 38 13.52 -2.27 -1.91
C PRO A 38 12.57 -1.23 -2.51
N LYS A 39 12.97 0.04 -2.47
CA LYS A 39 12.26 1.11 -3.17
C LYS A 39 12.31 0.87 -4.68
N THR A 40 11.15 0.69 -5.30
CA THR A 40 11.00 0.48 -6.74
C THR A 40 10.92 1.82 -7.48
N PRO A 41 10.87 1.81 -8.84
CA PRO A 41 10.54 3.02 -9.59
C PRO A 41 9.21 3.65 -9.17
N ALA A 42 8.22 2.83 -8.80
CA ALA A 42 6.95 3.24 -8.24
C ALA A 42 7.00 3.49 -6.71
N CYS A 43 8.16 3.81 -6.13
CA CYS A 43 8.36 3.94 -4.67
C CYS A 43 8.16 2.62 -3.90
N TYR A 44 7.70 2.69 -2.65
CA TYR A 44 7.37 1.53 -1.83
C TYR A 44 5.92 1.13 -2.08
N GLY A 45 5.62 -0.15 -1.90
CA GLY A 45 4.27 -0.63 -2.08
C GLY A 45 4.13 -2.11 -1.79
N PHE A 46 2.89 -2.57 -1.84
CA PHE A 46 2.55 -3.97 -1.68
C PHE A 46 1.39 -4.37 -2.58
N SER A 47 1.24 -5.68 -2.77
CA SER A 47 0.04 -6.30 -3.33
C SER A 47 -0.29 -7.52 -2.49
N ILE A 48 -1.40 -7.46 -1.77
CA ILE A 48 -1.93 -8.59 -1.01
C ILE A 48 -3.06 -9.18 -1.82
N MET A 49 -3.08 -10.51 -1.94
CA MET A 49 -4.19 -11.25 -2.50
C MET A 49 -4.63 -12.29 -1.48
N ALA A 50 -5.91 -12.27 -1.12
CA ALA A 50 -6.48 -13.19 -0.15
C ALA A 50 -7.85 -13.66 -0.62
N LYS A 51 -8.13 -14.96 -0.46
CA LYS A 51 -9.48 -15.49 -0.61
C LYS A 51 -10.35 -14.91 0.51
N ILE A 52 -11.53 -14.39 0.19
CA ILE A 52 -12.43 -13.89 1.22
C ILE A 52 -13.27 -15.01 1.82
N ILE A 53 -13.73 -14.80 3.04
CA ILE A 53 -14.71 -15.69 3.69
C ILE A 53 -16.04 -15.57 2.92
N PRO A 54 -16.66 -16.68 2.47
CA PRO A 54 -17.92 -16.62 1.74
C PRO A 54 -19.01 -15.87 2.52
N GLY A 55 -19.75 -14.99 1.84
CA GLY A 55 -20.82 -14.18 2.43
C GLY A 55 -20.35 -12.93 3.17
N ARG A 56 -19.03 -12.67 3.23
CA ARG A 56 -18.46 -11.45 3.84
C ARG A 56 -18.18 -10.34 2.84
N GLU A 57 -18.53 -10.51 1.56
CA GLU A 57 -18.48 -9.47 0.54
C GLU A 57 -19.06 -8.12 1.02
N PRO A 58 -20.25 -8.08 1.67
CA PRO A 58 -20.85 -6.81 2.09
C PRO A 58 -19.97 -5.99 3.04
N VAL A 59 -19.15 -6.65 3.87
CA VAL A 59 -18.25 -5.97 4.82
C VAL A 59 -17.26 -5.06 4.09
N PHE A 60 -16.73 -5.49 2.95
CA PHE A 60 -15.79 -4.68 2.16
C PHE A 60 -16.47 -3.44 1.57
N TYR A 61 -17.70 -3.58 1.08
CA TYR A 61 -18.45 -2.46 0.51
C TYR A 61 -18.89 -1.46 1.57
N GLU A 62 -19.34 -1.93 2.74
CA GLU A 62 -19.66 -1.09 3.89
C GLU A 62 -18.43 -0.30 4.36
N TYR A 63 -17.27 -0.97 4.40
CA TYR A 63 -16.01 -0.33 4.77
C TYR A 63 -15.59 0.73 3.76
N ALA A 64 -15.72 0.45 2.46
CA ALA A 64 -15.45 1.43 1.41
C ALA A 64 -16.33 2.69 1.54
N GLN A 65 -17.61 2.52 1.89
CA GLN A 65 -18.52 3.66 2.16
C GLN A 65 -18.11 4.46 3.39
N LYS A 66 -17.56 3.81 4.44
CA LYS A 66 -17.02 4.52 5.61
C LYS A 66 -15.80 5.35 5.24
N ILE A 67 -14.89 4.79 4.44
CA ILE A 67 -13.73 5.54 3.92
C ILE A 67 -14.22 6.76 3.13
N GLU A 68 -15.12 6.57 2.15
CA GLU A 68 -15.67 7.66 1.33
C GLU A 68 -16.23 8.80 2.20
N LYS A 69 -17.08 8.47 3.16
CA LYS A 69 -17.66 9.46 4.09
C LYS A 69 -16.61 10.17 4.93
N THR A 70 -15.63 9.42 5.43
CA THR A 70 -14.55 9.95 6.28
C THR A 70 -13.68 10.93 5.49
N ILE A 71 -13.33 10.61 4.25
CA ILE A 71 -12.53 11.51 3.40
C ILE A 71 -13.35 12.73 2.97
N ALA A 72 -14.65 12.57 2.73
CA ALA A 72 -15.53 13.71 2.45
C ALA A 72 -15.60 14.69 3.64
N SER A 73 -15.60 14.19 4.88
CA SER A 73 -15.61 15.03 6.09
C SER A 73 -14.23 15.55 6.50
N GLN A 74 -13.19 14.75 6.26
CA GLN A 74 -11.81 15.01 6.65
C GLN A 74 -10.87 14.65 5.48
N PRO A 75 -10.68 15.55 4.50
CA PRO A 75 -9.90 15.28 3.30
C PRO A 75 -8.44 14.91 3.54
N ASP A 76 -7.87 15.29 4.68
CA ASP A 76 -6.49 15.04 5.08
C ASP A 76 -6.30 13.78 5.92
N ALA A 77 -7.36 13.00 6.21
CA ALA A 77 -7.29 11.85 7.12
C ALA A 77 -6.23 10.80 6.70
N LEU A 78 -6.02 10.61 5.39
CA LEU A 78 -5.03 9.66 4.84
C LEU A 78 -3.65 10.28 4.59
N ALA A 79 -3.46 11.58 4.86
CA ALA A 79 -2.21 12.28 4.53
C ALA A 79 -0.99 11.70 5.26
N VAL A 80 -1.20 11.11 6.44
CA VAL A 80 -0.16 10.44 7.22
C VAL A 80 0.41 9.23 6.48
N LEU A 81 -0.40 8.54 5.66
CA LEU A 81 -0.01 7.33 4.95
C LEU A 81 0.85 7.57 3.71
N LYS A 82 1.04 8.84 3.31
CA LYS A 82 1.85 9.24 2.14
C LYS A 82 1.51 8.45 0.87
N LEU A 83 0.22 8.21 0.64
CA LEU A 83 -0.29 7.43 -0.49
C LEU A 83 -0.12 8.16 -1.81
N HIS A 84 0.45 7.48 -2.79
CA HIS A 84 0.32 7.82 -4.22
C HIS A 84 -0.83 7.06 -4.87
N TYR A 85 -1.09 5.86 -4.37
CA TYR A 85 -2.11 4.97 -4.91
C TYR A 85 -2.62 4.01 -3.84
N LEU A 86 -3.93 3.80 -3.82
CA LEU A 86 -4.59 2.78 -3.01
C LEU A 86 -5.72 2.17 -3.81
N ARG A 87 -5.78 0.85 -3.89
CA ARG A 87 -6.87 0.16 -4.58
C ARG A 87 -7.26 -1.14 -3.92
N TRP A 88 -8.57 -1.26 -3.70
CA TRP A 88 -9.24 -2.45 -3.20
C TRP A 88 -10.11 -3.02 -4.32
N VAL A 89 -9.95 -4.31 -4.61
CA VAL A 89 -10.72 -5.00 -5.65
C VAL A 89 -11.20 -6.34 -5.12
N LEU A 90 -12.49 -6.61 -5.28
CA LEU A 90 -13.04 -7.96 -5.20
C LEU A 90 -13.21 -8.53 -6.60
N PHE A 91 -12.75 -9.75 -6.83
CA PHE A 91 -12.89 -10.42 -8.12
C PHE A 91 -12.95 -11.94 -7.97
N PRO A 92 -13.69 -12.64 -8.84
CA PRO A 92 -13.84 -14.10 -8.77
C PRO A 92 -12.63 -14.83 -9.38
N ILE A 93 -12.19 -15.91 -8.73
CA ILE A 93 -11.24 -16.90 -9.26
C ILE A 93 -11.85 -18.29 -9.04
N LYS A 94 -12.18 -18.99 -10.13
CA LYS A 94 -12.72 -20.37 -10.10
C LYS A 94 -13.92 -20.55 -9.15
N GLY A 95 -14.81 -19.56 -9.08
CA GLY A 95 -16.02 -19.59 -8.25
C GLY A 95 -15.84 -19.08 -6.82
N ASP A 96 -14.61 -18.83 -6.39
CA ASP A 96 -14.31 -18.18 -5.11
C ASP A 96 -14.07 -16.68 -5.29
N THR A 97 -14.49 -15.86 -4.33
CA THR A 97 -14.18 -14.42 -4.34
C THR A 97 -12.82 -14.18 -3.69
N TYR A 98 -11.99 -13.34 -4.33
CA TYR A 98 -10.70 -12.88 -3.82
C TYR A 98 -10.70 -11.38 -3.64
N PHE A 99 -9.99 -10.94 -2.61
CA PHE A 99 -9.67 -9.56 -2.35
C PHE A 99 -8.22 -9.30 -2.76
N MET A 100 -8.03 -8.25 -3.54
CA MET A 100 -6.72 -7.67 -3.81
C MET A 100 -6.63 -6.28 -3.21
N TYR A 101 -5.57 -6.06 -2.45
CA TYR A 101 -5.20 -4.78 -1.88
C TYR A 101 -3.85 -4.36 -2.41
N GLN A 102 -3.83 -3.25 -3.15
CA GLN A 102 -2.62 -2.62 -3.65
C GLN A 102 -2.44 -1.23 -3.04
N GLY A 103 -1.22 -0.96 -2.56
CA GLY A 103 -0.82 0.34 -2.02
C GLY A 103 0.53 0.77 -2.57
N ILE A 104 0.67 2.06 -2.88
CA ILE A 104 1.92 2.71 -3.25
C ILE A 104 2.08 3.98 -2.42
N PHE A 105 3.25 4.16 -1.80
CA PHE A 105 3.50 5.22 -0.84
C PHE A 105 5.00 5.57 -0.73
N ASP A 106 5.30 6.71 -0.08
CA ASP A 106 6.68 7.22 0.05
C ASP A 106 7.45 6.73 1.28
N THR A 107 6.78 6.12 2.26
CA THR A 107 7.41 5.55 3.46
C THR A 107 7.77 4.08 3.27
N ASP A 108 8.66 3.53 4.10
CA ASP A 108 8.82 2.08 4.13
C ASP A 108 7.53 1.38 4.63
N PHE A 109 7.47 0.07 4.43
CA PHE A 109 6.29 -0.74 4.75
C PHE A 109 5.97 -0.79 6.24
N ASP A 110 6.99 -0.80 7.11
CA ASP A 110 6.80 -0.85 8.56
C ASP A 110 6.12 0.43 9.04
N LYS A 111 6.64 1.59 8.63
CA LYS A 111 6.06 2.89 8.97
C LYS A 111 4.64 3.05 8.43
N TYR A 112 4.41 2.63 7.19
CA TYR A 112 3.08 2.62 6.59
C TYR A 112 2.09 1.81 7.43
N THR A 113 2.49 0.61 7.84
CA THR A 113 1.63 -0.31 8.59
C THR A 113 1.31 0.24 9.97
N GLU A 114 2.29 0.82 10.66
CA GLU A 114 2.08 1.46 11.96
C GLU A 114 1.09 2.64 11.87
N ASP A 115 1.29 3.52 10.89
CA ASP A 115 0.40 4.67 10.69
C ASP A 115 -1.01 4.23 10.29
N ALA A 116 -1.13 3.20 9.44
CA ALA A 116 -2.41 2.64 9.04
C ALA A 116 -3.14 2.05 10.24
N VAL A 117 -2.47 1.25 11.08
CA VAL A 117 -3.07 0.68 12.30
C VAL A 117 -3.51 1.79 13.26
N ALA A 118 -2.69 2.81 13.48
CA ALA A 118 -3.04 3.93 14.35
C ALA A 118 -4.25 4.71 13.83
N LEU A 119 -4.27 5.02 12.52
CA LEU A 119 -5.36 5.74 11.88
C LEU A 119 -6.67 4.95 11.92
N PHE A 120 -6.62 3.69 11.50
CA PHE A 120 -7.78 2.81 11.41
C PHE A 120 -8.34 2.50 12.79
N GLY A 121 -7.47 2.28 13.78
CA GLY A 121 -7.87 2.13 15.18
C GLY A 121 -8.57 3.38 15.75
N ALA A 122 -8.11 4.58 15.40
CA ALA A 122 -8.68 5.83 15.90
C ALA A 122 -9.99 6.25 15.20
N THR A 123 -10.16 5.91 13.93
CA THR A 123 -11.26 6.41 13.09
C THR A 123 -12.32 5.34 12.80
N GLY A 124 -12.01 4.06 12.98
CA GLY A 124 -12.89 2.95 12.61
C GLY A 124 -13.04 2.75 11.10
N ILE A 125 -12.23 3.45 10.30
CA ILE A 125 -11.91 3.09 8.91
C ILE A 125 -10.69 2.18 8.88
#